data_AF-A0A939LU32-F1
#
_entry.id   AF-A0A939LU32-F1
#
_cell.length_a   1.000
_cell.length_b   1.000
_cell.length_c   1.000
_cell.angle_alpha   90.00
_cell.angle_beta   90.00
_cell.angle_gamma   90.00
#
_symmetry.space_group_name_H-M   'P 1'
#
loop_
_entity.id
_entity.type
_entity.pdbx_description
1 polymer ?
#
loop_
_entity_poly.entity_id
_entity_poly.type
_entity_poly.pdbx_seq_one_letter_code
_entity_poly.pdbx_strand_id
1 'polypeptide(L)'
;MQTIIFAGVFTVLAVATWVRFTGTSTASRAAHGYARKVDLALEGELGERVAVRLAHRERTGALGAVVGVWLTVLLVATLGPGLVSDAEGYGVSSYGVIGVVMGFFAGHAVGYGVVAWREAMRPVPDGPRLARTTTPSVEDYVAPHERRGAWVAAGVSVLVAAGLALVHSSGIMDLGPMPWGAVVLAVLVPPLVVLLEELASRRVVARRQVAASTLELAWDDALRARTVRDLVTVALVIGCFGSIGLLGLVADGLEGGWPANPAVGLVNGLFLVLLGALVLTALISLVLDPQGHVRRRLWPVGQDGVRR
;
A
#
# COMPACT_ATOMS: atom_id res chain seq x y z
N MET A 1 -6.54 -26.10 2.14
CA MET A 1 -6.66 -26.13 0.66
C MET A 1 -6.95 -24.76 0.04
N GLN A 2 -7.96 -24.02 0.50
CA GLN A 2 -8.33 -22.71 -0.05
C GLN A 2 -7.19 -21.68 -0.06
N THR A 3 -6.46 -21.50 1.04
CA THR A 3 -5.30 -20.59 1.12
C THR A 3 -4.27 -20.84 0.01
N ILE A 4 -3.98 -22.12 -0.28
CA ILE A 4 -3.03 -22.51 -1.33
C ILE A 4 -3.58 -22.20 -2.72
N ILE A 5 -4.87 -22.47 -2.96
CA ILE A 5 -5.53 -22.13 -4.23
C ILE A 5 -5.45 -20.62 -4.49
N PHE A 6 -5.82 -19.81 -3.49
CA PHE A 6 -5.74 -18.35 -3.60
C PHE A 6 -4.29 -17.86 -3.77
N ALA A 7 -3.33 -18.44 -3.04
CA ALA A 7 -1.92 -18.13 -3.22
C ALA A 7 -1.46 -18.45 -4.65
N GLY A 8 -1.91 -19.56 -5.23
CA GLY A 8 -1.69 -19.90 -6.63
C GLY A 8 -2.27 -18.85 -7.59
N VAL A 9 -3.53 -18.46 -7.41
CA VAL A 9 -4.20 -17.44 -8.23
C VAL A 9 -3.47 -16.09 -8.17
N PHE A 10 -3.15 -15.61 -6.97
CA PHE A 10 -2.43 -14.34 -6.80
C PHE A 10 -0.99 -14.40 -7.31
N THR A 11 -0.32 -15.55 -7.19
CA THR A 11 0.99 -15.77 -7.81
C THR A 11 0.90 -15.70 -9.33
N VAL A 12 -0.08 -16.37 -9.95
CA VAL A 12 -0.31 -16.31 -11.40
C VAL A 12 -0.61 -14.87 -11.83
N LEU A 13 -1.42 -14.12 -11.09
CA LEU A 13 -1.71 -12.72 -11.38
C LEU A 13 -0.45 -11.84 -11.32
N ALA A 14 0.38 -12.01 -10.29
CA ALA A 14 1.65 -11.27 -10.17
C ALA A 14 2.61 -11.63 -11.30
N VAL A 15 2.80 -12.92 -11.59
CA VAL A 15 3.67 -13.38 -12.69
C VAL A 15 3.15 -12.89 -14.04
N ALA A 16 1.85 -12.96 -14.30
CA ALA A 16 1.24 -12.43 -15.51
C ALA A 16 1.46 -10.91 -15.65
N THR A 17 1.38 -10.17 -14.54
CA THR A 17 1.69 -8.73 -14.49
C THR A 17 3.16 -8.49 -14.83
N TRP A 18 4.08 -9.21 -14.20
CA TRP A 18 5.51 -9.14 -14.51
C TRP A 18 5.77 -9.39 -15.99
N VAL A 19 5.28 -10.51 -16.54
CA VAL A 19 5.45 -10.91 -17.94
C VAL A 19 4.84 -9.86 -18.87
N ARG A 20 3.65 -9.33 -18.58
CA ARG A 20 3.05 -8.27 -19.41
C ARG A 20 3.92 -7.03 -19.53
N PHE A 21 4.62 -6.66 -18.45
CA PHE A 21 5.53 -5.52 -18.44
C PHE A 21 6.91 -5.83 -19.01
N THR A 22 7.20 -7.05 -19.49
CA THR A 22 8.42 -7.32 -20.29
C THR A 22 8.33 -6.75 -21.70
N GLY A 23 7.11 -6.66 -22.26
CA GLY A 23 6.86 -6.11 -23.59
C GLY A 23 6.93 -4.58 -23.65
N THR A 24 7.64 -4.06 -24.65
CA THR A 24 7.77 -2.61 -24.91
C THR A 24 6.45 -1.92 -25.20
N SER A 25 5.52 -2.60 -25.89
CA SER A 25 4.20 -2.07 -26.23
C SER A 25 3.30 -1.83 -25.01
N THR A 26 3.34 -2.74 -24.02
CA THR A 26 2.60 -2.57 -22.76
C THR A 26 3.20 -1.46 -21.91
N ALA A 27 4.53 -1.40 -21.81
CA ALA A 27 5.24 -0.33 -21.11
C ALA A 27 4.92 1.05 -21.71
N SER A 28 4.93 1.16 -23.04
CA SER A 28 4.57 2.39 -23.75
C SER A 28 3.10 2.77 -23.53
N ARG A 29 2.16 1.82 -23.62
CA ARG A 29 0.73 2.08 -23.33
C ARG A 29 0.52 2.55 -21.89
N ALA A 30 1.22 1.96 -20.93
CA ALA A 30 1.18 2.39 -19.53
C ALA A 30 1.76 3.80 -19.35
N ALA A 31 2.85 4.14 -20.04
CA ALA A 31 3.41 5.48 -20.04
C ALA A 31 2.45 6.52 -20.62
N HIS A 32 1.81 6.25 -21.75
CA HIS A 32 0.79 7.14 -22.32
C HIS A 32 -0.45 7.27 -21.42
N GLY A 33 -0.88 6.17 -20.80
CA GLY A 33 -1.97 6.18 -19.83
C GLY A 33 -1.64 7.02 -18.61
N TYR A 34 -0.40 6.93 -18.12
CA TYR A 34 0.08 7.75 -17.01
C TYR A 34 0.24 9.21 -17.42
N ALA A 35 0.79 9.49 -18.61
CA ALA A 35 0.92 10.82 -19.18
C ALA A 35 -0.43 11.57 -19.25
N ARG A 36 -1.50 10.89 -19.66
CA ARG A 36 -2.87 11.45 -19.64
C ARG A 36 -3.37 11.77 -18.23
N LYS A 37 -3.02 10.96 -17.23
CA LYS A 37 -3.42 11.20 -15.83
C LYS A 37 -2.72 12.41 -15.22
N VAL A 38 -1.46 12.65 -15.58
CA VAL A 38 -0.68 13.80 -15.09
C VAL A 38 -0.74 15.01 -16.04
N ASP A 39 -1.39 14.86 -17.19
CA ASP A 39 -1.49 15.80 -18.30
C ASP A 39 -0.13 16.40 -18.71
N LEU A 40 0.82 15.50 -19.03
CA LEU A 40 2.14 15.85 -19.55
C LEU A 40 2.34 15.25 -20.94
N ALA A 41 3.02 16.00 -21.81
CA ALA A 41 3.42 15.50 -23.12
C ALA A 41 4.49 14.39 -22.99
N LEU A 42 4.41 13.39 -23.85
CA LEU A 42 5.34 12.27 -23.90
C LEU A 42 6.04 12.28 -25.27
N GLU A 43 7.26 12.82 -25.34
CA GLU A 43 7.98 13.06 -26.60
C GLU A 43 9.27 12.23 -26.68
N GLY A 44 9.53 11.64 -27.86
CA GLY A 44 10.81 11.01 -28.22
C GLY A 44 11.42 10.09 -27.15
N GLU A 45 12.72 10.28 -26.88
CA GLU A 45 13.50 9.51 -25.90
C GLU A 45 13.00 9.64 -24.45
N LEU A 46 12.30 10.74 -24.11
CA LEU A 46 11.72 10.89 -22.78
C LEU A 46 10.61 9.86 -22.56
N GLY A 47 9.80 9.59 -23.59
CA GLY A 47 8.75 8.59 -23.53
C GLY A 47 9.27 7.18 -23.26
N GLU A 48 10.37 6.81 -23.93
CA GLU A 48 11.03 5.52 -23.71
C GLU A 48 11.61 5.40 -22.30
N ARG A 49 12.29 6.45 -21.81
CA ARG A 49 12.83 6.49 -20.44
C ARG A 49 11.73 6.35 -19.39
N VAL A 50 10.61 7.04 -19.55
CA VAL A 50 9.45 6.93 -18.64
C VAL A 50 8.85 5.52 -18.72
N ALA A 51 8.66 4.97 -19.92
CA ALA A 51 8.11 3.63 -20.10
C ALA A 51 8.98 2.55 -19.43
N VAL A 52 10.30 2.62 -19.58
CA VAL A 52 11.24 1.69 -18.94
C VAL A 52 11.19 1.79 -17.41
N ARG A 53 11.15 3.01 -16.86
CA ARG A 53 11.04 3.21 -15.40
C ARG A 53 9.73 2.66 -14.86
N LEU A 54 8.61 2.96 -15.52
CA LEU A 54 7.30 2.44 -15.14
C LEU A 54 7.27 0.90 -15.22
N ALA A 55 7.77 0.31 -16.30
CA ALA A 55 7.83 -1.14 -16.44
C ALA A 55 8.71 -1.79 -15.37
N HIS A 56 9.87 -1.21 -15.05
CA HIS A 56 10.73 -1.70 -13.99
C HIS A 56 10.01 -1.69 -12.64
N ARG A 57 9.32 -0.58 -12.33
CA ARG A 57 8.52 -0.42 -11.11
C ARG A 57 7.42 -1.47 -10.99
N GLU A 58 6.63 -1.69 -12.04
CA GLU A 58 5.56 -2.69 -12.04
C GLU A 58 6.10 -4.12 -11.89
N ARG A 59 7.23 -4.44 -12.52
CA ARG A 59 7.87 -5.75 -12.35
C ARG A 59 8.37 -5.98 -10.93
N THR A 60 8.98 -4.97 -10.29
CA THR A 60 9.44 -5.10 -8.90
C THR A 60 8.27 -5.15 -7.91
N GLY A 61 7.18 -4.41 -8.17
CA GLY A 61 5.92 -4.55 -7.44
C GLY A 61 5.37 -5.97 -7.55
N ALA A 62 5.28 -6.52 -8.76
CA ALA A 62 4.83 -7.88 -8.99
C ALA A 62 5.72 -8.93 -8.29
N LEU A 63 7.05 -8.79 -8.34
CA LEU A 63 7.98 -9.63 -7.58
C LEU A 63 7.70 -9.56 -6.08
N GLY A 64 7.56 -8.35 -5.56
CA GLY A 64 7.22 -8.11 -4.15
C GLY A 64 5.90 -8.79 -3.77
N ALA A 65 4.89 -8.75 -4.64
CA ALA A 65 3.61 -9.40 -4.42
C ALA A 65 3.73 -10.92 -4.34
N VAL A 66 4.52 -11.56 -5.22
CA VAL A 66 4.82 -13.01 -5.13
C VAL A 66 5.48 -13.34 -3.80
N VAL A 67 6.53 -12.59 -3.43
CA VAL A 67 7.25 -12.79 -2.16
C VAL A 67 6.30 -12.63 -0.98
N GLY A 68 5.45 -11.60 -0.96
CA GLY A 68 4.49 -11.35 0.11
C GLY A 68 3.42 -12.44 0.24
N VAL A 69 2.90 -12.97 -0.86
CA VAL A 69 1.98 -14.12 -0.87
C VAL A 69 2.64 -15.33 -0.19
N TRP A 70 3.84 -15.72 -0.65
CA TRP A 70 4.48 -16.94 -0.16
C TRP A 70 5.05 -16.79 1.25
N LEU A 71 5.51 -15.60 1.65
CA LEU A 71 5.83 -15.31 3.05
C LEU A 71 4.60 -15.45 3.95
N THR A 72 3.43 -15.02 3.47
CA THR A 72 2.20 -15.19 4.26
C THR A 72 1.79 -16.65 4.36
N VAL A 73 1.87 -17.41 3.26
CA VAL A 73 1.64 -18.87 3.29
C VAL A 73 2.60 -19.56 4.25
N LEU A 74 3.88 -19.21 4.21
CA LEU A 74 4.90 -19.75 5.12
C LEU A 74 4.58 -19.39 6.57
N LEU A 75 4.22 -18.14 6.85
CA LEU A 75 3.88 -17.67 8.18
C LEU A 75 2.64 -18.40 8.73
N VAL A 76 1.60 -18.54 7.92
CA VAL A 76 0.41 -19.32 8.28
C VAL A 76 0.75 -20.81 8.48
N ALA A 77 1.63 -21.39 7.67
CA ALA A 77 2.01 -22.80 7.81
C ALA A 77 2.87 -23.08 9.04
N THR A 78 3.75 -22.14 9.42
CA THR A 78 4.75 -22.33 10.49
C THR A 78 4.25 -21.87 11.85
N LEU A 79 3.51 -20.76 11.91
CA LEU A 79 2.93 -20.23 13.15
C LEU A 79 1.50 -20.76 13.37
N GLY A 80 0.87 -21.30 12.32
CA GLY A 80 -0.50 -21.80 12.34
C GLY A 80 -0.78 -22.94 13.31
N PRO A 81 0.09 -23.93 13.57
CA PRO A 81 -0.21 -24.97 14.56
C PRO A 81 -0.36 -24.45 16.01
N GLY A 82 0.02 -23.19 16.29
CA GLY A 82 -0.24 -22.52 17.58
C GLY A 82 -1.21 -21.33 17.49
N LEU A 83 -1.67 -20.97 16.28
CA LEU A 83 -2.57 -19.83 16.00
C LEU A 83 -3.86 -20.24 15.25
N VAL A 84 -3.93 -21.46 14.71
CA VAL A 84 -4.91 -21.96 13.72
C VAL A 84 -5.33 -23.42 13.98
N SER A 85 -4.76 -24.12 14.97
CA SER A 85 -5.23 -25.47 15.31
C SER A 85 -5.74 -25.56 16.75
N ASP A 86 -7.05 -25.69 16.87
CA ASP A 86 -7.60 -26.62 17.85
C ASP A 86 -7.23 -28.05 17.47
N ALA A 87 -7.00 -28.85 18.50
CA ALA A 87 -6.40 -30.17 18.48
C ALA A 87 -7.20 -31.26 17.73
N GLU A 88 -8.31 -30.92 17.06
CA GLU A 88 -9.19 -31.91 16.43
C GLU A 88 -9.61 -31.50 15.00
N GLY A 89 -8.70 -31.68 14.04
CA GLY A 89 -9.07 -32.02 12.66
C GLY A 89 -9.26 -30.85 11.68
N TYR A 90 -8.27 -30.65 10.80
CA TYR A 90 -8.39 -30.18 9.41
C TYR A 90 -9.24 -28.92 9.08
N GLY A 91 -9.56 -28.07 10.05
CA GLY A 91 -10.19 -26.76 9.81
C GLY A 91 -9.21 -25.80 9.12
N VAL A 92 -9.50 -25.41 7.88
CA VAL A 92 -8.76 -24.32 7.22
C VAL A 92 -9.36 -23.01 7.73
N SER A 93 -8.58 -22.17 8.45
CA SER A 93 -9.02 -20.82 8.83
C SER A 93 -9.61 -20.08 7.64
N SER A 94 -10.84 -19.59 7.79
CA SER A 94 -11.53 -18.82 6.75
C SER A 94 -10.79 -17.51 6.44
N TYR A 95 -9.97 -17.03 7.37
CA TYR A 95 -9.16 -15.82 7.22
C TYR A 95 -7.82 -16.04 6.53
N GLY A 96 -7.40 -17.29 6.30
CA GLY A 96 -6.19 -17.59 5.54
C GLY A 96 -6.19 -17.00 4.13
N VAL A 97 -7.36 -16.95 3.48
CA VAL A 97 -7.54 -16.29 2.17
C VAL A 97 -7.29 -14.78 2.26
N ILE A 98 -7.84 -14.14 3.29
CA ILE A 98 -7.63 -12.71 3.54
C ILE A 98 -6.15 -12.45 3.82
N GLY A 99 -5.49 -13.30 4.60
CA GLY A 99 -4.04 -13.29 4.81
C GLY A 99 -3.27 -13.25 3.49
N VAL A 100 -3.57 -14.15 2.55
CA VAL A 100 -2.92 -14.18 1.23
C VAL A 100 -3.16 -12.90 0.44
N VAL A 101 -4.39 -12.38 0.42
CA VAL A 101 -4.72 -11.10 -0.23
C VAL A 101 -3.89 -9.97 0.39
N MET A 102 -3.78 -9.96 1.73
CA MET A 102 -2.99 -8.98 2.45
C MET A 102 -1.51 -9.08 2.12
N GLY A 103 -0.96 -10.30 2.10
CA GLY A 103 0.41 -10.59 1.70
C GLY A 103 0.73 -10.12 0.29
N PHE A 104 -0.19 -10.34 -0.66
CA PHE A 104 -0.06 -9.86 -2.04
C PHE A 104 0.09 -8.34 -2.08
N PHE A 105 -0.84 -7.59 -1.49
CA PHE A 105 -0.81 -6.13 -1.56
C PHE A 105 0.33 -5.52 -0.74
N ALA A 106 0.61 -6.05 0.45
CA ALA A 106 1.74 -5.60 1.27
C ALA A 106 3.08 -5.85 0.55
N GLY A 107 3.26 -7.05 -0.03
CA GLY A 107 4.42 -7.37 -0.84
C GLY A 107 4.55 -6.47 -2.06
N HIS A 108 3.45 -6.20 -2.75
CA HIS A 108 3.42 -5.28 -3.89
C HIS A 108 3.88 -3.87 -3.50
N ALA A 109 3.39 -3.38 -2.37
CA ALA A 109 3.71 -2.08 -1.82
C ALA A 109 5.21 -2.00 -1.44
N VAL A 110 5.74 -3.03 -0.75
CA VAL A 110 7.17 -3.13 -0.42
C VAL A 110 8.02 -3.14 -1.69
N GLY A 111 7.61 -3.86 -2.73
CA GLY A 111 8.29 -3.86 -4.04
C GLY A 111 8.41 -2.46 -4.64
N TYR A 112 7.35 -1.65 -4.57
CA TYR A 112 7.40 -0.25 -4.98
C TYR A 112 8.31 0.60 -4.08
N GLY A 113 8.29 0.37 -2.76
CA GLY A 113 9.20 1.03 -1.83
C GLY A 113 10.68 0.75 -2.10
N VAL A 114 11.03 -0.47 -2.52
CA VAL A 114 12.40 -0.82 -2.91
C VAL A 114 12.84 -0.06 -4.15
N VAL A 115 11.97 0.06 -5.16
CA VAL A 115 12.26 0.88 -6.36
C VAL A 115 12.40 2.34 -6.00
N ALA A 116 11.48 2.87 -5.19
CA ALA A 116 11.53 4.22 -4.66
C ALA A 116 12.87 4.54 -4.00
N TRP A 117 13.32 3.65 -3.12
CA TRP A 117 14.59 3.78 -2.42
C TRP A 117 15.79 3.71 -3.35
N ARG A 118 15.81 2.75 -4.28
CA ARG A 118 16.90 2.61 -5.27
C ARG A 118 16.99 3.83 -6.18
N GLU A 119 15.84 4.33 -6.64
CA GLU A 119 15.78 5.56 -7.41
C GLU A 119 16.32 6.72 -6.58
N ALA A 120 15.94 6.84 -5.30
CA ALA A 120 16.41 7.90 -4.42
C ALA A 120 17.94 7.89 -4.22
N MET A 121 18.58 6.72 -4.23
CA MET A 121 20.02 6.55 -4.04
C MET A 121 20.85 6.66 -5.32
N ARG A 122 20.21 6.73 -6.50
CA ARG A 122 20.94 6.75 -7.77
C ARG A 122 21.75 8.06 -7.91
N PRO A 123 23.06 7.98 -8.24
CA PRO A 123 23.89 9.17 -8.48
C PRO A 123 23.29 10.08 -9.55
N VAL A 124 23.49 11.38 -9.37
CA VAL A 124 23.10 12.39 -10.35
C VAL A 124 24.27 12.55 -11.32
N PRO A 125 24.08 12.35 -12.64
CA PRO A 125 25.14 12.57 -13.63
C PRO A 125 25.70 14.01 -13.59
N ASP A 126 26.82 14.29 -14.24
CA ASP A 126 27.26 15.67 -14.45
C ASP A 126 26.55 16.30 -15.67
N GLY A 127 26.38 17.62 -15.69
CA GLY A 127 25.79 18.37 -16.81
C GLY A 127 24.95 19.59 -16.40
N PRO A 128 24.55 20.45 -17.35
CA PRO A 128 23.66 21.58 -17.09
C PRO A 128 22.29 21.10 -16.60
N ARG A 129 21.72 21.79 -15.61
CA ARG A 129 20.46 21.39 -14.94
C ARG A 129 19.53 22.56 -14.75
N LEU A 130 18.25 22.30 -14.91
CA LEU A 130 17.19 23.17 -14.45
C LEU A 130 16.78 22.75 -13.03
N ALA A 131 16.61 23.74 -12.17
CA ALA A 131 16.11 23.57 -10.82
C ALA A 131 14.97 24.56 -10.57
N ARG A 132 14.05 24.19 -9.67
CA ARG A 132 13.02 25.12 -9.21
C ARG A 132 13.64 26.27 -8.41
N THR A 133 12.99 27.42 -8.46
CA THR A 133 13.30 28.59 -7.62
C THR A 133 12.91 28.38 -6.15
N THR A 134 12.01 27.44 -5.89
CA THR A 134 11.54 27.06 -4.54
C THR A 134 11.85 25.59 -4.27
N THR A 135 12.11 25.23 -3.01
CA THR A 135 12.28 23.84 -2.59
C THR A 135 10.90 23.18 -2.37
N PRO A 136 10.49 22.19 -3.18
CA PRO A 136 9.22 21.50 -2.98
C PRO A 136 9.20 20.73 -1.65
N SER A 137 8.03 20.69 -1.03
CA SER A 137 7.75 19.90 0.16
C SER A 137 6.98 18.63 -0.18
N VAL A 138 6.83 17.70 0.76
CA VAL A 138 6.03 16.47 0.58
C VAL A 138 4.56 16.80 0.26
N GLU A 139 4.04 17.92 0.77
CA GLU A 139 2.64 18.35 0.60
C GLU A 139 2.33 18.84 -0.82
N ASP A 140 3.36 19.23 -1.57
CA ASP A 140 3.25 19.59 -2.98
C ASP A 140 3.09 18.35 -3.87
N TYR A 141 3.53 17.19 -3.39
CA TYR A 141 3.50 15.92 -4.13
C TYR A 141 2.29 15.05 -3.80
N VAL A 142 1.86 15.02 -2.54
CA VAL A 142 0.77 14.16 -2.07
C VAL A 142 -0.26 14.97 -1.30
N ALA A 143 -1.54 14.69 -1.55
CA ALA A 143 -2.60 15.44 -0.92
C ALA A 143 -2.66 15.16 0.60
N PRO A 144 -3.03 16.16 1.44
CA PRO A 144 -3.04 15.98 2.89
C PRO A 144 -3.93 14.84 3.38
N HIS A 145 -5.03 14.55 2.69
CA HIS A 145 -5.95 13.47 3.07
C HIS A 145 -5.34 12.08 2.88
N GLU A 146 -4.50 11.87 1.85
CA GLU A 146 -3.80 10.59 1.63
C GLU A 146 -2.83 10.34 2.80
N ARG A 147 -2.07 11.36 3.21
CA ARG A 147 -1.13 11.29 4.33
C ARG A 147 -1.81 11.06 5.67
N ARG A 148 -2.87 11.83 5.95
CA ARG A 148 -3.67 11.68 7.18
C ARG A 148 -4.36 10.32 7.22
N GLY A 149 -4.76 9.77 6.08
CA GLY A 149 -5.35 8.43 5.97
C GLY A 149 -4.44 7.35 6.54
N ALA A 150 -3.13 7.41 6.29
CA ALA A 150 -2.17 6.45 6.83
C ALA A 150 -2.08 6.52 8.37
N TRP A 151 -2.02 7.72 8.95
CA TRP A 151 -2.06 7.92 10.40
C TRP A 151 -3.39 7.46 11.02
N VAL A 152 -4.52 7.75 10.36
CA VAL A 152 -5.84 7.30 10.81
C VAL A 152 -5.90 5.77 10.81
N ALA A 153 -5.45 5.10 9.75
CA ALA A 153 -5.42 3.64 9.67
C ALA A 153 -4.53 3.03 10.77
N ALA A 154 -3.34 3.60 11.02
CA ALA A 154 -2.48 3.18 12.11
C ALA A 154 -3.14 3.38 13.49
N GLY A 155 -3.77 4.53 13.71
CA GLY A 155 -4.51 4.82 14.94
C GLY A 155 -5.68 3.86 15.16
N VAL A 156 -6.44 3.54 14.10
CA VAL A 156 -7.53 2.54 14.15
C VAL A 156 -6.98 1.17 14.52
N SER A 157 -5.83 0.74 13.96
CA SER A 157 -5.18 -0.51 14.34
C SER A 157 -4.85 -0.56 15.83
N VAL A 158 -4.25 0.51 16.37
CA VAL A 158 -3.92 0.63 17.79
C VAL A 158 -5.20 0.59 18.65
N LEU A 159 -6.24 1.33 18.26
CA LEU A 159 -7.50 1.40 19.00
C LEU A 159 -8.25 0.05 19.01
N VAL A 160 -8.28 -0.66 17.89
CA VAL A 160 -8.88 -2.00 17.81
C VAL A 160 -8.11 -2.96 18.72
N ALA A 161 -6.78 -2.97 18.65
CA ALA A 161 -5.94 -3.82 19.47
C ALA A 161 -6.11 -3.54 20.98
N ALA A 162 -6.07 -2.26 21.37
CA ALA A 162 -6.29 -1.84 22.75
C ALA A 162 -7.72 -2.15 23.23
N GLY A 163 -8.73 -1.91 22.39
CA GLY A 163 -10.12 -2.21 22.70
C GLY A 163 -10.36 -3.70 22.95
N LEU A 164 -9.82 -4.58 22.10
CA LEU A 164 -9.90 -6.03 22.29
C LEU A 164 -9.18 -6.47 23.58
N ALA A 165 -7.99 -5.92 23.86
CA ALA A 165 -7.25 -6.23 25.09
C ALA A 165 -8.00 -5.77 26.36
N LEU A 166 -8.69 -4.64 26.31
CA LEU A 166 -9.53 -4.15 27.40
C LEU A 166 -10.77 -5.03 27.59
N VAL A 167 -11.47 -5.39 26.52
CA VAL A 167 -12.62 -6.30 26.58
C VAL A 167 -12.21 -7.63 27.19
N HIS A 168 -11.11 -8.23 26.72
CA HIS A 168 -10.57 -9.48 27.27
C HIS A 168 -10.22 -9.37 28.76
N SER A 169 -9.46 -8.34 29.15
CA SER A 169 -9.02 -8.19 30.55
C SER A 169 -10.15 -7.82 31.52
N SER A 170 -11.22 -7.19 31.04
CA SER A 170 -12.39 -6.87 31.85
C SER A 170 -13.28 -8.07 32.19
N GLY A 171 -13.17 -9.17 31.43
CA GLY A 171 -14.04 -10.34 31.56
C GLY A 171 -15.51 -10.10 31.18
N ILE A 172 -15.84 -8.93 30.60
CA ILE A 172 -17.22 -8.60 30.17
C ILE A 172 -17.68 -9.54 29.04
N MET A 173 -16.74 -10.02 28.23
CA MET A 173 -16.99 -10.88 27.09
C MET A 173 -15.83 -11.86 26.91
N ASP A 174 -16.14 -13.14 26.73
CA ASP A 174 -15.13 -14.15 26.47
C ASP A 174 -14.66 -14.06 25.01
N LEU A 175 -13.42 -13.63 24.83
CA LEU A 175 -12.76 -13.55 23.52
C LEU A 175 -11.89 -14.78 23.21
N GLY A 176 -11.94 -15.81 24.06
CA GLY A 176 -11.03 -16.95 23.98
C GLY A 176 -9.58 -16.56 24.28
N PRO A 177 -8.61 -17.43 23.94
CA PRO A 177 -7.18 -17.16 24.09
C PRO A 177 -6.73 -15.97 23.23
N MET A 178 -6.28 -14.89 23.87
CA MET A 178 -5.86 -13.69 23.15
C MET A 178 -4.52 -13.89 22.41
N PRO A 179 -4.42 -13.62 21.09
CA PRO A 179 -3.17 -13.71 20.34
C PRO A 179 -2.26 -12.49 20.64
N TRP A 180 -1.67 -12.43 21.83
CA TRP A 180 -0.88 -11.27 22.30
C TRP A 180 0.25 -10.84 21.36
N GLY A 181 0.89 -11.78 20.65
CA GLY A 181 1.89 -11.44 19.63
C GLY A 181 1.30 -10.58 18.50
N ALA A 182 0.10 -10.93 18.01
CA ALA A 182 -0.60 -10.16 17.00
C ALA A 182 -1.10 -8.81 17.54
N VAL A 183 -1.55 -8.76 18.79
CA VAL A 183 -1.92 -7.50 19.47
C VAL A 183 -0.72 -6.54 19.49
N VAL A 184 0.45 -7.01 19.92
CA VAL A 184 1.68 -6.21 19.95
C VAL A 184 2.06 -5.73 18.55
N LEU A 185 2.00 -6.60 17.54
CA LEU A 185 2.29 -6.22 16.15
C LEU A 185 1.29 -5.19 15.61
N ALA A 186 -0.01 -5.35 15.88
CA ALA A 186 -1.05 -4.41 15.45
C ALA A 186 -0.92 -3.03 16.12
N VAL A 187 -0.34 -2.97 17.32
CA VAL A 187 -0.04 -1.72 18.02
C VAL A 187 1.25 -1.07 17.49
N LEU A 188 2.31 -1.84 17.28
CA LEU A 188 3.64 -1.28 17.00
C LEU A 188 3.95 -1.10 15.51
N VAL A 189 3.56 -2.05 14.65
CA VAL A 189 3.99 -2.06 13.25
C VAL A 189 3.36 -0.92 12.44
N PRO A 190 2.04 -0.67 12.47
CA PRO A 190 1.45 0.42 11.71
C PRO A 190 2.05 1.81 11.98
N PRO A 191 2.14 2.32 13.23
CA PRO A 191 2.73 3.63 13.47
C PRO A 191 4.21 3.67 13.10
N LEU A 192 4.97 2.59 13.34
CA LEU A 192 6.37 2.51 12.90
C LEU A 192 6.50 2.66 11.38
N VAL A 193 5.66 1.97 10.61
CA VAL A 193 5.67 2.07 9.15
C VAL A 193 5.29 3.47 8.68
N VAL A 194 4.32 4.14 9.30
CA VAL A 194 3.98 5.54 8.99
C VAL A 194 5.17 6.46 9.25
N LEU A 195 5.89 6.27 10.36
CA LEU A 195 7.10 7.06 10.66
C LEU A 195 8.22 6.83 9.64
N LEU A 196 8.43 5.57 9.23
CA LEU A 196 9.40 5.21 8.20
C LEU A 196 9.02 5.78 6.83
N GLU A 197 7.72 5.77 6.51
CA GLU A 197 7.15 6.41 5.31
C GLU A 197 7.47 7.90 5.31
N GLU A 198 7.17 8.64 6.38
CA GLU A 198 7.44 10.08 6.44
C GLU A 198 8.92 10.39 6.22
N LEU A 199 9.82 9.61 6.83
CA LEU A 199 11.26 9.77 6.66
C LEU A 199 11.70 9.46 5.23
N ALA A 200 11.18 8.38 4.64
CA ALA A 200 11.47 8.00 3.26
C ALA A 200 10.97 9.05 2.26
N SER A 201 9.75 9.55 2.45
CA SER A 201 9.13 10.60 1.63
C SER A 201 9.91 11.90 1.69
N ARG A 202 10.37 12.33 2.88
CA ARG A 202 11.25 13.49 3.01
C ARG A 202 12.58 13.29 2.27
N ARG A 203 13.18 12.09 2.36
CA ARG A 203 14.42 11.78 1.62
C ARG A 203 14.23 11.77 0.11
N VAL A 204 13.13 11.20 -0.37
CA VAL A 204 12.77 11.20 -1.80
C VAL A 204 12.61 12.63 -2.32
N VAL A 205 11.93 13.50 -1.55
CA VAL A 205 11.72 14.90 -1.92
C VAL A 205 13.00 15.74 -1.85
N ALA A 206 13.87 15.51 -0.86
CA ALA A 206 15.14 16.24 -0.73
C ALA A 206 16.16 15.94 -1.83
N ARG A 207 15.93 14.90 -2.66
CA ARG A 207 16.87 14.52 -3.71
C ARG A 207 16.96 15.57 -4.83
N ARG A 208 18.18 15.88 -5.28
CA ARG A 208 18.42 16.78 -6.43
C ARG A 208 17.74 16.26 -7.70
N GLN A 209 17.08 17.14 -8.44
CA GLN A 209 16.37 16.82 -9.67
C GLN A 209 17.34 16.71 -10.84
N VAL A 210 17.07 15.75 -11.74
CA VAL A 210 17.92 15.44 -12.90
C VAL A 210 17.21 15.85 -14.18
N ALA A 211 16.97 17.15 -14.37
CA ALA A 211 16.26 17.67 -15.54
C ALA A 211 17.11 18.69 -16.30
N ALA A 212 17.20 18.54 -17.62
CA ALA A 212 17.83 19.49 -18.52
C ALA A 212 16.80 20.42 -19.22
N SER A 213 15.53 20.01 -19.26
CA SER A 213 14.43 20.81 -19.82
C SER A 213 13.26 20.94 -18.82
N THR A 214 12.39 21.92 -19.06
CA THR A 214 11.18 22.14 -18.25
C THR A 214 10.25 20.92 -18.27
N LEU A 215 10.10 20.27 -19.44
CA LEU A 215 9.28 19.06 -19.57
C LEU A 215 9.91 17.88 -18.80
N GLU A 216 11.23 17.72 -18.83
CA GLU A 216 11.92 16.72 -18.03
C GLU A 216 11.76 16.97 -16.53
N LEU A 217 11.78 18.23 -16.11
CA LEU A 217 11.55 18.62 -14.72
C LEU A 217 10.13 18.25 -14.27
N ALA A 218 9.14 18.47 -15.13
CA ALA A 218 7.76 18.11 -14.87
C ALA A 218 7.56 16.60 -14.73
N TRP A 219 8.23 15.82 -15.59
CA TRP A 219 8.23 14.36 -15.51
C TRP A 219 8.95 13.84 -14.26
N ASP A 220 10.07 14.44 -13.84
CA ASP A 220 10.74 14.08 -12.59
C ASP A 220 9.84 14.32 -11.39
N ASP A 221 9.14 15.46 -11.35
CA ASP A 221 8.15 15.77 -10.30
C ASP A 221 6.97 14.77 -10.30
N ALA A 222 6.43 14.44 -11.46
CA ALA A 222 5.32 13.48 -11.58
C ALA A 222 5.73 12.07 -11.12
N LEU A 223 6.93 11.59 -11.50
CA LEU A 223 7.41 10.28 -11.07
C LEU A 223 7.72 10.27 -9.57
N ARG A 224 8.32 11.35 -9.05
CA ARG A 224 8.58 11.53 -7.62
C ARG A 224 7.30 11.54 -6.81
N ALA A 225 6.25 12.21 -7.27
CA ALA A 225 4.96 12.22 -6.61
C ALA A 225 4.35 10.82 -6.48
N ARG A 226 4.39 10.06 -7.58
CA ARG A 226 3.96 8.67 -7.57
C ARG A 226 4.79 7.84 -6.60
N THR A 227 6.09 8.08 -6.51
CA THR A 227 6.99 7.46 -5.53
C THR A 227 6.55 7.73 -4.10
N VAL A 228 6.31 9.00 -3.73
CA VAL A 228 5.81 9.37 -2.40
C VAL A 228 4.43 8.77 -2.13
N ARG A 229 3.51 8.79 -3.11
CA ARG A 229 2.17 8.21 -2.96
C ARG A 229 2.19 6.71 -2.73
N ASP A 230 3.06 5.97 -3.42
CA ASP A 230 3.17 4.53 -3.21
C ASP A 230 3.69 4.24 -1.79
N LEU A 231 4.62 5.04 -1.25
CA LEU A 231 5.06 4.93 0.15
C LEU A 231 3.91 5.16 1.15
N VAL A 232 3.10 6.21 0.93
CA VAL A 232 1.89 6.47 1.73
C VAL A 232 0.90 5.31 1.64
N THR A 233 0.73 4.74 0.45
CA THR A 233 -0.16 3.59 0.22
C THR A 233 0.33 2.35 0.98
N VAL A 234 1.64 2.10 1.04
CA VAL A 234 2.23 1.02 1.87
C VAL A 234 1.80 1.17 3.33
N ALA A 235 1.98 2.37 3.89
CA ALA A 235 1.67 2.63 5.29
C ALA A 235 0.16 2.50 5.58
N LEU A 236 -0.68 3.02 4.68
CA LEU A 236 -2.13 2.89 4.76
C LEU A 236 -2.56 1.41 4.75
N VAL A 237 -2.04 0.62 3.80
CA VAL A 237 -2.38 -0.80 3.65
C VAL A 237 -1.97 -1.59 4.88
N ILE A 238 -0.74 -1.39 5.39
CA ILE A 238 -0.26 -2.05 6.60
C ILE A 238 -1.10 -1.66 7.83
N GLY A 239 -1.51 -0.39 7.94
CA GLY A 239 -2.39 0.06 9.01
C GLY A 239 -3.75 -0.61 9.00
N CYS A 240 -4.42 -0.66 7.85
CA CYS A 240 -5.70 -1.36 7.71
C CYS A 240 -5.56 -2.86 8.03
N PHE A 241 -4.49 -3.48 7.52
CA PHE A 241 -4.26 -4.92 7.70
C PHE A 241 -3.89 -5.29 9.13
N GLY A 242 -3.26 -4.40 9.91
CA GLY A 242 -3.01 -4.63 11.34
C GLY A 242 -4.31 -4.94 12.10
N SER A 243 -5.33 -4.10 11.94
CA SER A 243 -6.65 -4.32 12.56
C SER A 243 -7.41 -5.52 11.98
N ILE A 244 -7.45 -5.66 10.66
CA ILE A 244 -8.21 -6.73 9.98
C ILE A 244 -7.61 -8.10 10.30
N GLY A 245 -6.28 -8.21 10.28
CA GLY A 245 -5.57 -9.43 10.62
C GLY A 245 -5.76 -9.82 12.08
N LEU A 246 -5.68 -8.86 13.01
CA LEU A 246 -5.94 -9.13 14.42
C LEU A 246 -7.38 -9.61 14.67
N LEU A 247 -8.37 -8.94 14.07
CA LEU A 247 -9.78 -9.36 14.19
C LEU A 247 -10.01 -10.76 13.62
N GLY A 248 -9.38 -11.10 12.49
CA GLY A 248 -9.45 -12.45 11.93
C GLY A 248 -8.87 -13.51 12.87
N LEU A 249 -7.71 -13.25 13.48
CA LEU A 249 -7.09 -14.16 14.44
C LEU A 249 -7.94 -14.34 15.71
N VAL A 250 -8.53 -13.27 16.23
CA VAL A 250 -9.44 -13.36 17.37
C VAL A 250 -10.70 -14.13 16.97
N ALA A 251 -11.28 -13.86 15.80
CA ALA A 251 -12.47 -14.55 15.32
C ALA A 251 -12.28 -16.06 15.14
N ASP A 252 -11.10 -16.49 14.69
CA ASP A 252 -10.76 -17.93 14.57
C ASP A 252 -10.72 -18.66 15.92
N GLY A 253 -10.42 -17.95 17.01
CA GLY A 253 -10.40 -18.51 18.37
C GLY A 253 -11.74 -18.46 19.10
N LEU A 254 -12.80 -17.93 18.47
CA LEU A 254 -14.12 -17.86 19.08
C LEU A 254 -14.94 -19.11 18.76
N GLU A 255 -15.47 -19.73 19.81
CA GLU A 255 -16.41 -20.84 19.68
C GLU A 255 -17.88 -20.35 19.60
N GLY A 256 -18.72 -21.18 18.97
CA GLY A 256 -20.15 -20.91 18.81
C GLY A 256 -20.49 -19.97 17.65
N GLY A 257 -21.65 -19.32 17.72
CA GLY A 257 -22.12 -18.41 16.67
C GLY A 257 -22.99 -17.30 17.21
N TRP A 258 -23.20 -16.26 16.41
CA TRP A 258 -24.16 -15.21 16.76
C TRP A 258 -25.61 -15.73 16.62
N PRO A 259 -26.51 -15.51 17.59
CA PRO A 259 -26.39 -14.63 18.75
C PRO A 259 -25.93 -15.30 20.06
N ALA A 260 -25.63 -16.60 20.06
CA ALA A 260 -25.25 -17.34 21.27
C ALA A 260 -23.92 -16.85 21.89
N ASN A 261 -22.94 -16.47 21.06
CA ASN A 261 -21.72 -15.82 21.49
C ASN A 261 -21.68 -14.36 20.98
N PRO A 262 -21.87 -13.36 21.86
CA PRO A 262 -21.87 -11.96 21.44
C PRO A 262 -20.50 -11.45 20.96
N ALA A 263 -19.39 -12.11 21.33
CA ALA A 263 -18.05 -11.82 20.82
C ALA A 263 -17.96 -12.00 19.32
N VAL A 264 -18.59 -13.06 18.79
CA VAL A 264 -18.63 -13.34 17.35
C VAL A 264 -19.32 -12.20 16.60
N GLY A 265 -20.41 -11.67 17.17
CA GLY A 265 -21.12 -10.51 16.60
C GLY A 265 -20.28 -9.24 16.61
N LEU A 266 -19.61 -8.95 17.72
CA LEU A 266 -18.74 -7.78 17.87
C LEU A 266 -17.56 -7.83 16.89
N VAL A 267 -16.80 -8.93 16.88
CA VAL A 267 -15.59 -9.06 16.06
C VAL A 267 -15.92 -9.05 14.57
N ASN A 268 -16.94 -9.80 14.14
CA ASN A 268 -17.37 -9.79 12.73
C ASN A 268 -17.97 -8.44 12.32
N GLY A 269 -18.71 -7.78 13.21
CA GLY A 269 -19.23 -6.43 12.98
C GLY A 269 -18.11 -5.42 12.74
N LEU A 270 -17.11 -5.39 13.62
CA LEU A 270 -15.92 -4.54 13.46
C LEU A 270 -15.16 -4.87 12.18
N PHE A 271 -15.00 -6.16 11.87
CA PHE A 271 -14.33 -6.62 10.66
C PHE A 271 -15.03 -6.06 9.40
N LEU A 272 -16.36 -6.20 9.31
CA LEU A 272 -17.14 -5.71 8.17
C LEU A 272 -17.11 -4.18 8.07
N VAL A 273 -17.16 -3.46 9.20
CA VAL A 273 -17.05 -2.00 9.23
C VAL A 273 -15.69 -1.55 8.67
N LEU A 274 -14.59 -2.19 9.07
CA LEU A 274 -13.26 -1.85 8.57
C LEU A 274 -13.10 -2.18 7.08
N LEU A 275 -13.65 -3.32 6.64
CA LEU A 275 -13.65 -3.68 5.22
C LEU A 275 -14.46 -2.67 4.39
N GLY A 276 -15.64 -2.26 4.88
CA GLY A 276 -16.46 -1.23 4.26
C GLY A 276 -15.74 0.12 4.20
N ALA A 277 -15.05 0.52 5.27
CA ALA A 277 -14.25 1.74 5.32
C ALA A 277 -13.07 1.71 4.33
N LEU A 278 -12.42 0.55 4.17
CA LEU A 278 -11.35 0.37 3.18
C LEU A 278 -11.88 0.52 1.75
N VAL A 279 -13.01 -0.10 1.43
CA VAL A 279 -13.67 0.03 0.11
C VAL A 279 -14.08 1.48 -0.14
N LEU A 280 -14.70 2.14 0.83
CA LEU A 280 -15.08 3.55 0.71
C LEU A 280 -13.87 4.45 0.48
N THR A 281 -12.76 4.22 1.19
CA THR A 281 -11.51 4.97 1.02
C THR A 281 -10.94 4.77 -0.40
N ALA A 282 -10.96 3.55 -0.91
CA ALA A 282 -10.54 3.26 -2.29
C ALA A 282 -11.43 3.99 -3.31
N LEU A 283 -12.75 4.01 -3.11
CA LEU A 283 -13.69 4.72 -3.98
C LEU A 283 -13.46 6.24 -3.95
N ILE A 284 -13.28 6.83 -2.76
CA ILE A 284 -12.97 8.25 -2.60
C ILE A 284 -11.66 8.59 -3.33
N SER A 285 -10.63 7.73 -3.19
CA SER A 285 -9.34 7.88 -3.88
C SER A 285 -9.49 7.88 -5.41
N LEU A 286 -10.38 7.06 -5.96
CA LEU A 286 -10.68 7.04 -7.40
C LEU A 286 -11.35 8.34 -7.88
N VAL A 287 -12.18 8.97 -7.04
CA VAL A 287 -12.92 10.20 -7.39
C VAL A 287 -12.05 11.46 -7.27
N LEU A 288 -11.15 11.53 -6.28
CA LEU A 288 -10.40 12.76 -5.98
C LEU A 288 -9.26 13.09 -6.96
N ASP A 289 -9.04 12.26 -7.98
CA ASP A 289 -7.92 12.36 -8.94
C ASP A 289 -6.61 12.82 -8.28
N PRO A 290 -6.03 11.99 -7.38
CA PRO A 290 -4.85 12.37 -6.62
C PRO A 290 -3.65 12.61 -7.55
N GLN A 291 -3.63 12.00 -8.74
CA GLN A 291 -2.56 12.16 -9.72
C GLN A 291 -2.46 13.60 -10.25
N GLY A 292 -3.59 14.30 -10.38
CA GLY A 292 -3.62 15.70 -10.78
C GLY A 292 -3.15 16.70 -9.72
N HIS A 293 -2.99 16.29 -8.45
CA HIS A 293 -2.58 17.19 -7.34
C HIS A 293 -1.24 17.88 -7.63
N VAL A 294 -0.27 17.11 -8.09
CA VAL A 294 1.10 17.57 -8.38
C VAL A 294 1.09 18.60 -9.49
N ARG A 295 0.31 18.33 -10.55
CA ARG A 295 0.15 19.27 -11.65
C ARG A 295 -0.44 20.58 -11.13
N ARG A 296 -1.54 20.52 -10.36
CA ARG A 296 -2.20 21.72 -9.81
C ARG A 296 -1.29 22.54 -8.89
N ARG A 297 -0.43 21.89 -8.11
CA ARG A 297 0.46 22.55 -7.13
C ARG A 297 1.77 23.07 -7.74
N LEU A 298 2.46 22.23 -8.50
CA LEU A 298 3.83 22.48 -8.96
C LEU A 298 3.90 23.02 -10.39
N TRP A 299 2.85 22.82 -11.18
CA TRP A 299 2.75 23.23 -12.59
C TRP A 299 1.41 23.89 -12.88
N PRO A 300 1.04 24.97 -12.15
CA PRO A 300 -0.17 25.70 -12.46
C PRO A 300 -0.02 26.24 -13.88
N VAL A 301 -0.85 25.73 -14.80
CA VAL A 301 -0.97 26.34 -16.13
C VAL A 301 -1.38 27.77 -15.88
N GLY A 302 -0.62 28.75 -16.38
CA GLY A 302 -0.98 30.16 -16.27
C GLY A 302 -2.43 30.32 -16.70
N GLN A 303 -3.30 30.69 -15.77
CA GLN A 303 -4.74 30.89 -16.03
C GLN A 303 -4.99 32.11 -16.94
N ASP A 304 -3.93 32.79 -17.40
CA ASP A 304 -4.01 34.04 -18.15
C ASP A 304 -4.21 33.85 -19.67
N GLY A 305 -4.33 32.61 -20.16
CA GLY A 305 -4.25 32.34 -21.60
C GLY A 305 -5.53 31.97 -22.35
N VAL A 306 -6.41 31.12 -21.80
CA VAL A 306 -7.46 30.47 -22.62
C VAL A 306 -8.72 30.14 -21.81
N ARG A 307 -9.54 31.17 -21.58
CA ARG A 307 -11.00 31.06 -21.75
C ARG A 307 -11.38 32.10 -22.80
N ARG A 308 -11.26 31.72 -24.07
CA ARG A 308 -11.97 32.36 -25.18
C ARG A 308 -12.86 31.30 -25.80
#